data_AF-A0A3D8P0Y3-F1
#
_entry.id   AF-A0A3D8P0Y3-F1
#
_cell.length_a   1.000
_cell.length_b   1.000
_cell.length_c   1.000
_cell.angle_alpha   90.00
_cell.angle_beta   90.00
_cell.angle_gamma   90.00
#
_symmetry.space_group_name_H-M   'P 1'
#
loop_
_entity.id
_entity.type
_entity.pdbx_description
1 polymer ?
#
loop_
_entity_poly.entity_id
_entity_poly.type
_entity_poly.pdbx_seq_one_letter_code
_entity_poly.pdbx_strand_id
1 'polypeptide(L)'
;MPGYQPGKREGFPVLTVSEVLPEETRVVLQRLYAALEAEKERRREERRALGVLLRHRGFREVVCRFIDPGPRFAVGRKVLREAGVRLPRKLASRVIKRAEAIVLEEETGKRSFTKATNS
;
A
#
# COMPACT_ATOMS: atom_id res chain seq x y z
N MET A 1 -32.83 10.89 -42.52
CA MET A 1 -31.49 10.74 -41.90
C MET A 1 -31.02 9.31 -42.14
N PRO A 2 -29.90 9.07 -42.85
CA PRO A 2 -29.44 7.70 -43.09
C PRO A 2 -28.80 7.14 -41.82
N GLY A 3 -29.22 5.93 -41.45
CA GLY A 3 -28.84 5.23 -40.22
C GLY A 3 -27.42 4.67 -40.26
N TYR A 4 -26.83 4.55 -39.07
CA TYR A 4 -25.56 3.89 -38.83
C TYR A 4 -25.71 2.36 -39.06
N GLN A 5 -25.05 1.83 -40.08
CA GLN A 5 -24.90 0.38 -40.28
C GLN A 5 -23.55 -0.08 -39.73
N PRO A 6 -23.51 -0.99 -38.74
CA PRO A 6 -22.26 -1.56 -38.24
C PRO A 6 -21.79 -2.65 -39.22
N GLY A 7 -21.01 -2.25 -40.22
CA GLY A 7 -20.46 -3.18 -41.21
C GLY A 7 -19.11 -2.71 -41.71
N LYS A 8 -18.10 -3.56 -41.51
CA LYS A 8 -16.69 -3.45 -41.93
C LYS A 8 -15.81 -2.56 -41.05
N ARG A 9 -15.27 -3.17 -39.99
CA ARG A 9 -13.97 -2.74 -39.47
C ARG A 9 -12.94 -3.08 -40.55
N GLU A 10 -12.67 -2.14 -41.44
CA GLU A 10 -11.45 -2.20 -42.25
C GLU A 10 -10.27 -2.38 -41.28
N GLY A 11 -9.43 -3.38 -41.57
CA GLY A 11 -8.36 -3.80 -40.70
C GLY A 11 -7.35 -2.67 -40.53
N PHE A 12 -7.49 -1.89 -39.47
CA PHE A 12 -6.36 -1.15 -38.94
C PHE A 12 -5.27 -2.19 -38.63
N PRO A 13 -4.07 -2.06 -39.22
CA PRO A 13 -3.00 -2.98 -38.90
C PRO A 13 -2.81 -2.93 -37.38
N VAL A 14 -2.91 -4.09 -36.72
CA VAL A 14 -2.55 -4.22 -35.31
C VAL A 14 -1.02 -4.15 -35.28
N LEU A 15 -0.50 -2.93 -35.41
CA LEU A 15 0.92 -2.68 -35.30
C LEU A 15 1.32 -3.09 -33.87
N THR A 16 2.29 -3.98 -33.76
CA THR A 16 2.80 -4.33 -32.44
C THR A 16 3.40 -3.08 -31.78
N VAL A 17 3.37 -2.97 -30.46
CA VAL A 17 3.97 -1.82 -29.73
C VAL A 17 5.43 -1.59 -30.16
N SER A 18 6.10 -2.67 -30.58
CA SER A 18 7.44 -2.72 -31.18
C SER A 18 7.59 -1.96 -32.50
N GLU A 19 6.55 -1.90 -33.31
CA GLU A 19 6.51 -1.26 -34.63
C GLU A 19 6.21 0.25 -34.55
N VAL A 20 5.56 0.68 -33.45
CA VAL A 20 5.13 2.08 -33.26
C VAL A 20 6.12 2.87 -32.42
N LEU A 21 6.79 2.22 -31.44
CA LEU A 21 7.67 2.92 -30.51
C LEU A 21 9.14 2.86 -30.97
N PRO A 22 9.83 4.01 -31.01
CA PRO A 22 11.28 4.04 -31.13
C PRO A 22 11.93 3.16 -30.06
N GLU A 23 13.06 2.55 -30.41
CA GLU A 23 13.79 1.64 -29.53
C GLU A 23 14.18 2.31 -28.20
N GLU A 24 14.63 3.56 -28.26
CA GLU A 24 14.94 4.37 -27.07
C GLU A 24 13.74 4.49 -26.11
N THR A 25 12.55 4.74 -26.66
CA THR A 25 11.31 4.83 -25.88
C THR A 25 10.96 3.49 -25.23
N ARG A 26 11.20 2.36 -25.92
CA ARG A 26 11.00 1.03 -25.36
C ARG A 26 11.94 0.74 -24.20
N VAL A 27 13.22 1.12 -24.32
CA VAL A 27 14.20 0.98 -23.23
C VAL A 27 13.79 1.81 -22.02
N VAL A 28 13.31 3.04 -22.21
CA VAL A 28 12.80 3.89 -21.12
C VAL A 28 11.58 3.24 -20.44
N LEU A 29 10.62 2.73 -21.21
CA LEU A 29 9.44 2.06 -20.67
C LEU A 29 9.79 0.79 -19.89
N GLN A 30 10.74 -0.01 -20.37
CA GLN A 30 11.22 -1.19 -19.66
C GLN A 30 11.88 -0.82 -18.33
N ARG A 31 12.70 0.24 -18.30
CA ARG A 31 13.31 0.75 -17.06
C ARG A 31 12.26 1.27 -16.08
N LEU A 32 11.26 1.99 -16.55
CA LEU A 32 10.14 2.46 -15.72
C LEU A 32 9.32 1.30 -15.16
N TYR A 33 9.06 0.28 -15.97
CA TYR A 33 8.36 -0.93 -15.53
C TYR A 33 9.15 -1.67 -14.45
N ALA A 34 10.47 -1.86 -14.64
CA ALA A 34 11.33 -2.47 -13.64
C ALA A 34 11.35 -1.68 -12.32
N ALA A 35 11.40 -0.34 -12.39
CA ALA A 35 11.32 0.52 -11.21
C ALA A 35 9.97 0.40 -10.50
N LEU A 36 8.86 0.29 -11.26
CA LEU A 36 7.52 0.10 -10.70
C LEU A 36 7.37 -1.28 -10.02
N GLU A 37 7.90 -2.35 -10.61
CA GLU A 37 7.88 -3.67 -9.99
C GLU A 37 8.73 -3.72 -8.72
N ALA A 38 9.93 -3.12 -8.73
CA ALA A 38 10.77 -3.00 -7.53
C ALA A 38 10.05 -2.21 -6.41
N GLU A 39 9.34 -1.14 -6.76
CA GLU A 39 8.54 -0.35 -5.81
C GLU A 39 7.35 -1.17 -5.26
N LYS A 40 6.67 -1.96 -6.10
CA LYS A 40 5.60 -2.87 -5.65
C LYS A 40 6.12 -3.90 -4.66
N GLU A 41 7.28 -4.49 -4.92
CA GLU A 41 7.87 -5.50 -4.04
C GLU A 41 8.31 -4.89 -2.71
N ARG A 42 8.97 -3.72 -2.71
CA ARG A 42 9.27 -2.96 -1.48
C ARG A 42 8.02 -2.70 -0.65
N ARG A 43 6.91 -2.29 -1.29
CA ARG A 43 5.63 -2.08 -0.59
C ARG A 43 5.05 -3.37 -0.02
N ARG A 44 5.23 -4.52 -0.67
CA ARG A 44 4.79 -5.83 -0.15
C ARG A 44 5.60 -6.24 1.06
N GLU A 45 6.92 -6.11 0.99
CA GLU A 45 7.82 -6.37 2.12
C GLU A 45 7.51 -5.45 3.30
N GLU A 46 7.30 -4.16 3.04
CA GLU A 46 6.88 -3.21 4.07
C GLU A 46 5.56 -3.65 4.72
N ARG A 47 4.55 -3.99 3.93
CA ARG A 47 3.28 -4.52 4.46
C ARG A 47 3.47 -5.79 5.28
N ARG A 48 4.34 -6.70 4.87
CA ARG A 48 4.68 -7.92 5.64
C ARG A 48 5.31 -7.56 6.98
N ALA A 49 6.32 -6.69 6.99
CA ALA A 49 6.98 -6.23 8.21
C ALA A 49 5.99 -5.53 9.17
N LEU A 50 5.11 -4.68 8.63
CA LEU A 50 4.05 -4.04 9.41
C LEU A 50 3.05 -5.06 9.98
N GLY A 51 2.67 -6.08 9.20
CA GLY A 51 1.79 -7.14 9.66
C GLY A 51 2.40 -7.98 10.80
N VAL A 52 3.70 -8.27 10.74
CA VAL A 52 4.43 -8.93 11.84
C VAL A 52 4.43 -8.05 13.09
N LEU A 53 4.76 -6.77 12.94
CA LEU A 53 4.81 -5.82 14.06
C LEU A 53 3.44 -5.64 14.73
N LEU A 54 2.37 -5.53 13.95
CA LEU A 54 1.00 -5.38 14.46
C LEU A 54 0.47 -6.65 15.16
N ARG A 55 1.01 -7.83 14.84
CA ARG A 55 0.69 -9.07 15.57
C ARG A 55 1.46 -9.21 16.88
N HIS A 56 2.50 -8.41 17.09
CA HIS A 56 3.30 -8.46 18.29
C HIS A 56 2.59 -7.74 19.45
N ARG A 57 2.12 -8.51 20.44
CA ARG A 57 1.34 -8.01 21.58
C ARG A 57 2.04 -6.88 22.33
N GLY A 58 3.34 -7.03 22.62
CA GLY A 58 4.11 -6.01 23.33
C GLY A 58 4.21 -4.67 22.58
N PHE A 59 4.19 -4.67 21.24
CA PHE A 59 4.19 -3.42 20.48
C PHE A 59 2.84 -2.69 20.63
N ARG A 60 1.75 -3.46 20.53
CA ARG A 60 0.39 -2.93 20.70
C ARG A 60 0.16 -2.32 22.08
N GLU A 61 0.60 -3.02 23.14
CA GLU A 61 0.47 -2.55 24.53
C GLU A 61 1.30 -1.28 24.80
N VAL A 62 2.54 -1.21 24.32
CA VAL A 62 3.38 -0.02 24.51
C VAL A 62 2.80 1.21 23.81
N VAL A 63 2.23 1.02 22.62
CA VAL A 63 1.56 2.10 21.89
C VAL A 63 0.29 2.53 22.65
N CYS A 64 -0.52 1.61 23.13
CA CYS A 64 -1.83 1.93 23.72
C CYS A 64 -1.77 2.34 25.19
N ARG A 65 -0.62 2.26 25.86
CA ARG A 65 -0.40 2.74 27.23
C ARG A 65 -0.63 4.25 27.42
N PHE A 66 -0.63 5.03 26.34
CA PHE A 66 -0.81 6.48 26.40
C PHE A 66 -2.21 6.85 25.91
N ILE A 67 -2.98 7.54 26.75
CA ILE A 67 -4.35 8.01 26.44
C ILE A 67 -4.30 9.17 25.44
N ASP A 68 -3.31 10.06 25.58
CA ASP A 68 -3.15 11.20 24.69
C ASP A 68 -2.50 10.81 23.35
N PRO A 69 -3.03 11.31 22.21
CA PRO A 69 -2.50 10.99 20.89
C PRO A 69 -1.06 11.51 20.69
N GLY A 70 -0.71 12.67 21.25
CA GLY A 70 0.63 13.26 21.09
C GLY A 70 1.76 12.35 21.60
N PRO A 71 1.79 12.03 22.91
CA PRO A 71 2.74 11.09 23.50
C PRO A 71 2.71 9.71 22.85
N ARG A 72 1.52 9.19 22.52
CA ARG A 72 1.35 7.91 21.81
C ARG A 72 2.13 7.84 20.50
N PHE A 73 1.96 8.83 19.62
CA PHE A 73 2.68 8.86 18.35
C PHE A 73 4.18 9.09 18.51
N ALA A 74 4.61 9.84 19.53
CA ALA A 74 6.03 10.04 19.81
C ALA A 74 6.69 8.73 20.26
N VAL A 75 6.10 8.04 21.24
CA VAL A 75 6.61 6.79 21.79
C VAL A 75 6.54 5.67 20.76
N GLY A 76 5.42 5.50 20.06
CA GLY A 76 5.31 4.49 19.02
C GLY A 76 6.36 4.67 17.91
N ARG A 77 6.67 5.92 17.54
CA ARG A 77 7.77 6.20 16.58
C ARG A 77 9.14 5.89 17.16
N LYS A 78 9.36 6.14 18.45
CA LYS A 78 10.62 5.80 19.13
C LYS A 78 10.83 4.28 19.18
N VAL A 79 9.80 3.51 19.54
CA VAL A 79 9.83 2.04 19.57
C VAL A 79 10.12 1.46 18.19
N LEU A 80 9.48 1.98 17.14
CA LEU A 80 9.78 1.58 15.77
C LEU A 80 11.26 1.81 15.43
N ARG A 81 11.82 2.96 15.79
CA ARG A 81 13.25 3.25 15.55
C ARG A 81 14.18 2.34 16.34
N GLU A 82 13.88 2.07 17.61
CA GLU A 82 14.66 1.17 18.48
C GLU A 82 14.61 -0.28 17.99
N ALA A 83 13.47 -0.71 17.41
CA ALA A 83 13.32 -2.02 16.77
C ALA A 83 13.99 -2.11 15.37
N GLY A 84 14.74 -1.09 14.95
CA GLY A 84 15.38 -1.04 13.62
C GLY A 84 14.44 -0.71 12.46
N VAL A 85 13.17 -0.40 12.73
CA VAL A 85 12.14 -0.13 11.73
C VAL A 85 12.15 1.35 11.35
N ARG A 86 12.87 1.67 10.27
CA ARG A 86 12.97 3.04 9.73
C ARG A 86 11.88 3.32 8.71
N LEU A 87 10.72 3.77 9.20
CA LEU A 87 9.58 4.15 8.35
C LEU A 87 9.50 5.66 8.14
N PRO A 88 9.04 6.12 6.96
CA PRO A 88 8.59 7.49 6.77
C PRO A 88 7.56 7.92 7.83
N ARG A 89 7.60 9.18 8.26
CA ARG A 89 6.74 9.72 9.35
C ARG A 89 5.26 9.38 9.16
N LYS A 90 4.73 9.51 7.94
CA LYS A 90 3.32 9.21 7.61
C LYS A 90 2.96 7.74 7.77
N LEU A 91 3.89 6.83 7.50
CA LEU A 91 3.67 5.39 7.60
C LEU A 91 3.78 4.94 9.05
N ALA A 92 4.77 5.41 9.80
CA ALA A 92 4.87 5.16 11.24
C ALA A 92 3.59 5.60 11.98
N SER A 93 3.06 6.79 11.68
CA SER A 93 1.78 7.24 12.26
C SER A 93 0.59 6.36 11.89
N ARG A 94 0.53 5.82 10.66
CA ARG A 94 -0.54 4.87 10.27
C ARG A 94 -0.45 3.55 11.03
N VAL A 95 0.76 3.04 11.24
CA VAL A 95 1.01 1.80 11.98
C VAL A 95 0.55 1.93 13.42
N ILE A 96 0.90 3.05 14.06
CA ILE A 96 0.50 3.37 15.43
C ILE A 96 -1.03 3.45 15.56
N LYS A 97 -1.71 4.15 14.65
CA LYS A 97 -3.19 4.20 14.60
C LYS A 97 -3.81 2.81 14.42
N ARG A 98 -3.18 1.96 13.61
CA ARG A 98 -3.70 0.62 13.35
C ARG A 98 -3.49 -0.33 14.53
N ALA A 99 -2.37 -0.19 15.25
CA ALA A 99 -2.14 -0.93 16.49
C ALA A 99 -3.20 -0.59 17.55
N GLU A 100 -3.51 0.70 17.69
CA GLU A 100 -4.58 1.19 18.57
C GLU A 100 -5.95 0.62 18.21
N ALA A 101 -6.33 0.67 16.93
CA ALA A 101 -7.59 0.12 16.47
C ALA A 101 -7.73 -1.38 16.79
N ILE A 102 -6.65 -2.15 16.64
CA ILE A 102 -6.65 -3.59 16.97
C ILE A 102 -6.87 -3.82 18.46
N VAL A 103 -6.23 -3.05 19.34
CA VAL A 103 -6.42 -3.18 20.80
C VAL A 103 -7.85 -2.81 21.19
N LEU A 104 -8.38 -1.72 20.65
CA LEU A 104 -9.78 -1.33 20.89
C LEU A 104 -10.77 -2.39 20.41
N GLU A 105 -10.53 -3.03 19.27
CA GLU A 105 -11.34 -4.15 18.77
C GLU A 105 -11.23 -5.41 19.66
N GLU A 106 -10.03 -5.71 20.17
CA GLU A 106 -9.79 -6.81 21.11
C GLU A 106 -10.51 -6.58 22.46
N GLU A 107 -10.47 -5.35 22.99
CA GLU A 107 -11.09 -4.99 24.28
C GLU A 107 -12.61 -4.86 24.20
N THR A 108 -13.15 -4.33 23.10
CA THR A 108 -14.59 -4.10 22.96
C THR A 108 -15.35 -5.31 22.39
N GLY A 109 -14.65 -6.34 21.92
CA GLY A 109 -15.24 -7.53 21.28
C GLY A 109 -16.00 -7.23 19.97
N LYS A 110 -16.05 -5.97 19.52
CA LYS A 110 -16.72 -5.53 18.31
C LYS A 110 -15.69 -5.44 17.19
N ARG A 111 -15.65 -6.44 16.30
CA ARG A 111 -14.93 -6.33 15.03
C ARG A 111 -15.59 -5.25 14.18
N SER A 112 -14.94 -4.10 14.01
CA SER A 112 -15.29 -3.14 12.96
C SER A 112 -14.94 -3.75 11.60
N PHE A 113 -15.87 -4.53 11.05
CA PHE A 113 -15.85 -4.97 9.67
C PHE A 113 -16.01 -3.76 8.74
N THR A 114 -14.94 -3.01 8.48
CA THR A 114 -14.84 -2.28 7.21
C THR A 114 -14.23 -3.22 6.20
N LYS A 115 -15.06 -4.16 5.73
CA LYS A 115 -14.83 -4.91 4.50
C LYS A 115 -14.97 -3.89 3.38
N ALA A 116 -13.85 -3.30 2.94
CA ALA A 116 -13.83 -2.49 1.73
C ALA A 116 -14.22 -3.41 0.56
N THR A 117 -15.47 -3.29 0.16
CA THR A 117 -16.03 -3.81 -1.09
C THR A 117 -15.20 -3.29 -2.25
N ASN A 118 -14.62 -4.19 -3.03
CA ASN A 118 -14.28 -3.99 -4.45
C ASN A 118 -14.19 -5.39 -5.07
N SER A 119 -15.32 -5.84 -5.58
CA SER A 119 -15.45 -6.86 -6.63
C SER A 119 -16.16 -6.20 -7.80
#